data_AF-A0A849IUN3-F1
#
_entry.id   AF-A0A849IUN3-F1
#
_cell.length_a   1.000
_cell.length_b   1.000
_cell.length_c   1.000
_cell.angle_alpha   90.00
_cell.angle_beta   90.00
_cell.angle_gamma   90.00
#
_symmetry.space_group_name_H-M   'P 1'
#
loop_
_entity.id
_entity.type
_entity.pdbx_description
1 polymer ?
#
loop_
_entity_poly.entity_id
_entity_poly.type
_entity_poly.pdbx_seq_one_letter_code
_entity_poly.pdbx_strand_id
1 'polypeptide(L)' 'MAWTPWDWMERHAEQQPDWPDPLALETATKELSTFPPLVYPNEIVALKDALA' A
#
# COMPACT_ATOMS: atom_id res chain seq x y z
N MET A 1 -15.17 4.04 14.46
CA MET A 1 -14.62 4.32 13.11
C MET A 1 -13.74 3.16 12.71
N ALA A 2 -13.86 2.69 11.47
CA ALA A 2 -13.05 1.59 10.93
C ALA A 2 -11.81 2.16 10.24
N TRP A 3 -10.67 1.49 10.38
CA TRP A 3 -9.44 1.87 9.69
C TRP A 3 -9.60 1.67 8.18
N THR A 4 -9.02 2.57 7.38
CA THR A 4 -8.88 2.41 5.94
C THR A 4 -7.41 2.48 5.51
N PRO A 5 -7.04 1.87 4.36
CA PRO A 5 -5.72 2.00 3.78
C PRO A 5 -5.29 3.44 3.43
N TRP A 6 -6.17 4.44 3.54
CA TRP A 6 -5.84 5.85 3.27
C TRP A 6 -5.51 6.64 4.53
N ASP A 7 -5.87 6.14 5.72
CA ASP A 7 -5.67 6.83 7.00
C ASP A 7 -4.18 7.09 7.31
N TRP A 8 -3.24 6.41 6.65
CA TRP A 8 -1.81 6.67 6.85
C TRP A 8 -1.37 8.00 6.25
N MET A 9 -2.04 8.50 5.20
CA MET A 9 -1.68 9.76 4.54
C MET A 9 -1.90 10.98 5.44
N GLU A 10 -2.72 10.84 6.48
CA GLU A 10 -2.94 11.87 7.51
C GLU A 10 -1.85 11.89 8.59
N ARG A 11 -0.89 10.95 8.54
CA ARG A 11 0.21 10.83 9.51
C ARG A 11 1.53 11.24 8.88
N HIS A 12 2.45 11.74 9.70
CA HIS A 12 3.80 12.08 9.26
C HIS A 12 4.59 10.84 8.82
N ALA A 13 5.18 10.87 7.62
CA ALA A 13 5.97 9.80 7.04
C ALA A 13 7.36 10.32 6.64
N GLU A 14 8.37 10.08 7.49
CA GLU A 14 9.71 10.70 7.40
C GLU A 14 10.48 10.40 6.10
N GLN A 15 10.40 9.17 5.60
CA GLN A 15 11.26 8.68 4.50
C GLN A 15 10.53 8.63 3.16
N GLN A 16 9.63 9.57 2.91
CA GLN A 16 9.00 9.71 1.59
C GLN A 16 9.92 10.51 0.67
N PRO A 17 10.07 10.09 -0.61
CA PRO A 17 10.80 10.89 -1.58
C PRO A 17 10.01 12.15 -1.95
N ASP A 18 10.73 13.21 -2.31
CA ASP A 18 10.14 14.41 -2.90
C ASP A 18 9.73 14.11 -4.35
N TRP A 19 8.46 13.75 -4.56
CA TRP A 19 7.91 13.54 -5.90
C TRP A 19 7.72 14.87 -6.63
N PRO A 20 8.46 15.15 -7.72
CA PRO A 20 8.43 16.46 -8.38
C PRO A 20 7.15 16.69 -9.20
N ASP A 21 6.46 15.62 -9.61
CA ASP A 21 5.22 15.67 -10.39
C ASP A 21 4.11 14.87 -9.67
N PRO A 22 3.16 15.56 -9.01
CA PRO A 22 2.04 14.93 -8.33
C PRO A 22 1.12 14.15 -9.27
N LEU A 23 0.96 14.59 -10.53
CA LEU A 23 0.10 13.94 -11.51
C LEU A 23 0.72 12.62 -12.01
N ALA A 24 2.04 12.61 -12.20
CA ALA A 24 2.77 11.38 -12.53
C ALA A 24 2.65 10.34 -11.40
N LEU A 25 2.75 10.77 -10.14
CA LEU A 25 2.56 9.90 -8.97
C LEU A 25 1.14 9.31 -8.93
N GLU A 26 0.12 10.14 -9.13
CA GLU A 26 -1.27 9.68 -9.15
C GLU A 26 -1.51 8.69 -10.30
N THR A 27 -0.99 8.98 -11.49
CA THR A 27 -1.11 8.13 -12.67
C THR A 27 -0.48 6.76 -12.44
N ALA A 28 0.76 6.74 -11.95
CA ALA A 28 1.47 5.49 -11.65
C ALA A 28 0.75 4.68 -10.56
N THR A 29 0.24 5.33 -9.51
CA THR A 29 -0.50 4.65 -8.43
C THR A 29 -1.80 4.03 -8.94
N LYS A 30 -2.54 4.75 -9.82
CA LYS A 30 -3.75 4.21 -10.45
C LYS A 30 -3.44 3.02 -11.35
N GLU A 31 -2.38 3.09 -12.15
CA GLU A 31 -1.97 1.97 -13.01
C GLU A 31 -1.65 0.73 -12.18
N LEU A 32 -0.82 0.86 -11.14
CA LEU A 32 -0.45 -0.24 -10.25
C LEU A 32 -1.67 -0.89 -9.58
N SER A 33 -2.72 -0.12 -9.27
CA SER A 33 -3.95 -0.65 -8.67
C SER A 33 -4.73 -1.61 -9.58
N THR A 34 -4.45 -1.61 -10.89
CA THR A 34 -5.10 -2.50 -11.87
C THR A 34 -4.39 -3.83 -12.04
N PHE A 35 -3.16 -3.97 -11.55
CA PHE A 35 -2.37 -5.19 -11.70
C PHE A 35 -2.82 -6.26 -10.69
N PRO A 36 -2.62 -7.55 -11.04
CA PRO A 36 -2.90 -8.63 -10.10
C PRO A 36 -2.01 -8.50 -8.85
N PRO A 37 -2.50 -8.94 -7.67
CA PRO A 37 -1.70 -8.95 -6.47
C PRO A 37 -0.53 -9.94 -6.59
N LEU A 38 0.57 -9.65 -5.90
CA LEU A 38 1.75 -10.54 -5.88
C LEU A 38 1.56 -11.76 -4.97
N VAL A 39 0.65 -11.66 -4.00
CA VAL A 39 0.35 -12.72 -3.02
C VAL A 39 -1.16 -12.78 -2.76
N TYR A 40 -1.63 -13.96 -2.39
CA TYR A 40 -3.01 -14.21 -2.00
C TYR A 40 -3.20 -14.16 -0.48
N PRO A 41 -4.41 -13.83 0.00
CA PRO A 41 -4.67 -13.72 1.45
C PRO A 41 -4.37 -15.00 2.26
N ASN A 42 -4.54 -16.18 1.67
CA ASN A 42 -4.25 -17.45 2.35
C ASN A 42 -2.75 -17.64 2.62
N GLU A 43 -1.87 -17.09 1.77
CA GLU A 43 -0.42 -17.15 1.99
C GLU A 43 -0.02 -16.32 3.22
N ILE A 44 -0.68 -15.17 3.41
CA ILE A 44 -0.50 -14.32 4.59
C ILE A 44 -0.94 -15.06 5.86
N VAL A 45 -2.11 -15.71 5.83
CA VAL A 45 -2.61 -16.50 6.98
C VAL A 45 -1.64 -17.63 7.32
N ALA A 46 -1.21 -18.40 6.31
CA ALA A 46 -0.26 -19.49 6.50
C ALA A 46 1.07 -19.00 7.12
N LEU A 47 1.58 -17.85 6.67
CA LEU A 47 2.78 -17.25 7.25
C LEU A 47 2.57 -16.83 8.71
N LYS A 48 1.41 -16.24 9.05
CA LYS A 48 1.12 -15.84 10.43
C LYS A 48 1.07 -17.04 11.38
N ASP A 49 0.46 -18.15 10.95
CA ASP A 49 0.41 -19.38 11.74
C ASP A 49 1.81 -19.98 11.96
N ALA A 50 2.73 -19.82 11.00
CA ALA A 50 4.11 -20.28 11.12
C ALA A 50 5.01 -19.41 12.02
N LEU A 51 4.60 -18.17 12.33
CA LEU A 51 5.35 -17.23 13.16
C LEU A 51 4.86 -17.19 14.63
N ALA A 52 3.78 -17.90 14.96
CA ALA A 52 3.20 -17.99 16.30
C ALA A 52 3.94 -19.02 17.18
#